data_AF-A0AAU9WK04-F1
#
_entry.id   AF-A0AAU9WK04-F1
#
_cell.length_a   1.000
_cell.length_b   1.000
_cell.length_c   1.000
_cell.angle_alpha   90.00
_cell.angle_beta   90.00
_cell.angle_gamma   90.00
#
_symmetry.space_group_name_H-M   'P 1'
#
loop_
_entity.id
_entity.type
_entity.pdbx_description
1 polymer ?
#
loop_
_entity_poly.entity_id
_entity_poly.type
_entity_poly.pdbx_seq_one_letter_code
_entity_poly.pdbx_strand_id
1 'polypeptide(L)'
;MLSLFVTAEKTVCEHRQMTIDCRGLDINILSASYGRTQRGVCDRGGSTNCHAGSSMSVARYECQGQTRCTLYAKNQAFGDPCVGTFKHLKVKYECVEKTVLVRICEGRSQLISCPAQKKIDITSANYGRLTGPHLCPGPVKTENCGAAGSIDIVRSKCQGKQSCFLQATNGQFGDPCVGTKKYLEVKYECVEKTVLVHICEGRSQRISCPASEKIDITSANYGRLTGRHLCPGPVKTTNCRAAGSIDIVRNKCQGKQSCFLQATNGQFGDPCVGTKKYLEVKYECVEKTVLVRICEGRSQQISCPASKKIDITSANYGRLTGPPLCPGPVKTTNCRAAGSINIVRNKCQGKQSCFLQATNGQFGDPCVGTKKYLEVKYECVEKTVLVHICEGRSQHISCPAPKKIDIRSANYGRLTGPPLCPGPVKTTNCGAAGSIDIVKSKCQGKQSCFLQATNGQFGDPCVGTRKYLEVI
;
A
#
# COMPACT_ATOMS: atom_id res chain seq x y z
N MET A 1 2.97 14.65 -5.36
CA MET A 1 2.91 14.43 -3.91
C MET A 1 3.25 15.77 -3.28
N LEU A 2 2.27 16.66 -3.11
CA LEU A 2 2.48 17.86 -2.31
C LEU A 2 2.20 17.45 -0.87
N SER A 3 3.25 17.36 -0.08
CA SER A 3 3.14 17.23 1.37
C SER A 3 2.21 18.33 1.88
N LEU A 4 1.14 17.95 2.56
CA LEU A 4 0.15 18.85 3.16
C LEU A 4 0.60 19.34 4.54
N PHE A 5 1.91 19.46 4.80
CA PHE A 5 2.41 20.18 5.98
C PHE A 5 2.34 21.69 5.68
N VAL A 6 1.14 22.25 5.76
CA VAL A 6 0.96 23.70 5.71
C VAL A 6 1.40 24.26 7.05
N THR A 7 2.59 24.84 7.08
CA THR A 7 3.05 25.65 8.21
C THR A 7 2.09 26.83 8.37
N ALA A 8 1.46 26.92 9.54
CA ALA A 8 0.53 27.99 9.88
C ALA A 8 1.15 28.90 10.94
N GLU A 9 0.78 30.18 10.90
CA GLU A 9 1.21 31.18 11.86
C GLU A 9 -0.02 31.89 12.44
N LYS A 10 -0.09 32.01 13.76
CA LYS A 10 -1.12 32.82 14.44
C LYS A 10 -0.46 33.83 15.35
N THR A 11 -1.05 35.02 15.40
CA THR A 11 -0.66 36.10 16.30
C THR A 11 -1.88 36.56 17.09
N VAL A 12 -1.71 36.78 18.39
CA VAL A 12 -2.75 37.33 19.26
C VAL A 12 -2.16 38.36 20.22
N CYS A 13 -2.86 39.45 20.47
CA CYS A 13 -2.42 40.51 21.37
C CYS A 13 -2.45 40.07 22.84
N GLU A 14 -1.68 40.76 23.68
CA GLU A 14 -1.69 40.61 25.14
C GLU A 14 -3.12 40.72 25.73
N HIS A 15 -3.39 39.90 26.74
CA HIS A 15 -4.69 39.68 27.39
C HIS A 15 -5.76 38.98 26.55
N ARG A 16 -5.42 38.49 25.35
CA ARG A 16 -6.30 37.64 24.54
C ARG A 16 -5.79 36.21 24.51
N GLN A 17 -6.60 35.31 23.97
CA GLN A 17 -6.27 33.90 23.77
C GLN A 17 -6.30 33.55 22.29
N MET A 18 -5.48 32.57 21.90
CA MET A 18 -5.58 31.91 20.60
C MET A 18 -5.92 30.45 20.78
N THR A 19 -6.80 29.91 19.94
CA THR A 19 -7.05 28.47 19.86
C THR A 19 -6.39 27.93 18.60
N ILE A 20 -5.62 26.85 18.76
CA ILE A 20 -5.10 26.05 17.66
C ILE A 20 -5.97 24.78 17.61
N ASP A 21 -6.51 24.47 16.43
CA ASP A 21 -7.36 23.29 16.21
C ASP A 21 -6.91 22.63 14.90
N CYS A 22 -6.36 21.43 15.03
CA CYS A 22 -5.82 20.64 13.94
C CYS A 22 -6.81 19.58 13.44
N ARG A 23 -8.10 19.66 13.83
CA ARG A 23 -9.20 18.84 13.29
C ARG A 23 -8.91 17.32 13.32
N GLY A 24 -8.26 16.86 14.39
CA GLY A 24 -7.90 15.45 14.60
C GLY A 24 -6.46 15.07 14.25
N LEU A 25 -5.66 15.99 13.71
CA LEU A 25 -4.20 15.88 13.60
C LEU A 25 -3.52 16.43 14.86
N ASP A 26 -2.29 16.02 15.14
CA ASP A 26 -1.51 16.49 16.28
C ASP A 26 -0.85 17.85 15.97
N ILE A 27 -0.89 18.76 16.94
CA ILE A 27 -0.22 20.07 16.84
C ILE A 27 1.29 19.87 17.07
N ASN A 28 2.10 20.32 16.12
CA ASN A 28 3.55 20.41 16.23
C ASN A 28 3.98 21.89 16.29
N ILE A 29 4.46 22.36 17.45
CA ILE A 29 4.92 23.74 17.62
C ILE A 29 6.33 23.88 17.06
N LEU A 30 6.49 24.74 16.05
CA LEU A 30 7.76 25.04 15.39
C LEU A 30 8.47 26.23 16.03
N SER A 31 7.72 27.27 16.40
CA SER A 31 8.23 28.40 17.16
C SER A 31 7.12 29.11 17.92
N ALA A 32 7.47 29.78 19.02
CA ALA A 32 6.59 30.67 19.75
C ALA A 32 7.37 31.86 20.31
N SER A 33 6.76 33.05 20.28
CA SER A 33 7.34 34.31 20.74
C SER A 33 6.25 35.16 21.40
N TYR A 34 6.31 35.32 22.71
CA TYR A 34 5.55 36.33 23.45
C TYR A 34 6.43 37.54 23.71
N GLY A 35 5.99 38.72 23.24
CA GLY A 35 6.79 39.93 23.33
C GLY A 35 6.34 40.93 22.26
N ARG A 36 7.26 41.72 21.71
CA ARG A 36 6.99 42.59 20.56
C ARG A 36 8.21 42.58 19.67
N THR A 37 8.09 42.00 18.48
CA THR A 37 9.19 41.82 17.52
C THR A 37 9.05 42.66 16.25
N GLN A 38 7.92 43.37 16.08
CA GLN A 38 7.64 44.20 14.91
C GLN A 38 6.62 45.30 15.24
N ARG A 39 6.72 46.45 14.54
CA ARG A 39 5.73 47.55 14.60
C ARG A 39 4.47 47.16 13.80
N GLY A 40 3.34 47.82 14.05
CA GLY A 40 2.09 47.60 13.30
C GLY A 40 1.23 46.43 13.81
N VAL A 41 1.70 45.66 14.79
CA VAL A 41 0.97 44.51 15.34
C VAL A 41 0.64 44.75 16.81
N CYS A 42 -0.66 44.83 17.11
CA CYS A 42 -1.18 45.17 18.44
C CYS A 42 -0.63 46.52 18.94
N ASP A 43 -0.62 47.53 18.08
CA ASP A 43 0.18 48.74 18.30
C ASP A 43 -0.34 49.62 19.44
N ARG A 44 0.43 49.65 20.54
CA ARG A 44 0.28 50.55 21.69
C ARG A 44 1.63 51.15 22.15
N GLY A 45 2.64 51.17 21.28
CA GLY A 45 3.99 51.68 21.59
C GLY A 45 4.89 50.69 22.37
N GLY A 46 6.17 51.04 22.57
CA GLY A 46 7.17 50.24 23.31
C GLY A 46 8.36 49.73 22.49
N SER A 47 9.18 48.85 23.06
CA SER A 47 10.36 48.26 22.38
C SER A 47 9.96 47.17 21.38
N THR A 48 10.68 47.06 20.26
CA THR A 48 10.54 45.95 19.28
C THR A 48 11.59 44.85 19.45
N ASN A 49 12.46 44.97 20.45
CA ASN A 49 13.43 43.95 20.82
C ASN A 49 12.95 43.24 22.09
N CYS A 50 11.70 42.78 22.08
CA CYS A 50 11.07 42.16 23.23
C CYS A 50 10.64 40.73 22.92
N HIS A 51 11.16 39.77 23.67
CA HIS A 51 10.85 38.35 23.51
C HIS A 51 11.08 37.58 24.82
N ALA A 52 10.08 36.81 25.28
CA ALA A 52 10.21 35.93 26.43
C ALA A 52 10.89 34.59 26.05
N GLY A 53 12.02 34.25 26.68
CA GLY A 53 12.72 32.97 26.45
C GLY A 53 11.90 31.72 26.77
N SER A 54 10.88 31.85 27.62
CA SER A 54 9.91 30.80 27.99
C SER A 54 8.87 30.49 26.91
N SER A 55 8.76 31.32 25.87
CA SER A 55 7.67 31.26 24.89
C SER A 55 7.52 29.88 24.26
N MET A 56 8.63 29.26 23.88
CA MET A 56 8.64 27.95 23.23
C MET A 56 8.24 26.81 24.17
N SER A 57 8.77 26.80 25.40
CA SER A 57 8.49 25.73 26.37
C SER A 57 7.05 25.76 26.82
N VAL A 58 6.49 26.94 27.08
CA VAL A 58 5.07 27.11 27.45
C VAL A 58 4.17 26.71 26.29
N ALA A 59 4.44 27.17 25.06
CA ALA A 59 3.62 26.79 23.90
C ALA A 59 3.65 25.28 23.63
N ARG A 60 4.81 24.63 23.78
CA ARG A 60 4.92 23.16 23.64
C ARG A 60 4.19 22.43 24.75
N TYR A 61 4.37 22.85 26.00
CA TYR A 61 3.72 22.22 27.14
C TYR A 61 2.19 22.22 26.99
N GLU A 62 1.62 23.35 26.57
CA GLU A 62 0.18 23.52 26.44
C GLU A 62 -0.41 22.90 25.15
N CYS A 63 0.36 22.75 24.08
CA CYS A 63 -0.20 22.42 22.76
C CYS A 63 0.41 21.20 22.05
N GLN A 64 1.65 20.82 22.34
CA GLN A 64 2.35 19.79 21.56
C GLN A 64 1.62 18.44 21.65
N GLY A 65 1.37 17.82 20.50
CA GLY A 65 0.73 16.49 20.43
C GLY A 65 -0.76 16.47 20.77
N GLN A 66 -1.37 17.63 21.01
CA GLN A 66 -2.83 17.75 21.18
C GLN A 66 -3.49 18.00 19.83
N THR A 67 -4.76 17.63 19.69
CA THR A 67 -5.53 17.94 18.47
C THR A 67 -6.15 19.34 18.49
N ARG A 68 -6.28 19.93 19.69
CA ARG A 68 -6.78 21.28 19.93
C ARG A 68 -6.26 21.79 21.27
N CYS A 69 -5.77 23.03 21.30
CA CYS A 69 -5.30 23.69 22.52
C CYS A 69 -5.65 25.19 22.50
N THR A 70 -5.57 25.86 23.67
CA THR A 70 -5.76 27.31 23.79
C THR A 70 -4.58 27.91 24.54
N LEU A 71 -3.93 28.92 23.95
CA LEU A 71 -2.84 29.69 24.56
C LEU A 71 -3.32 31.07 24.98
N TYR A 72 -3.03 31.46 26.22
CA TYR A 72 -3.38 32.76 26.78
C TYR A 72 -2.18 33.70 26.76
N ALA A 73 -2.24 34.78 25.96
CA ALA A 73 -1.14 35.74 25.82
C ALA A 73 -1.08 36.69 27.03
N LYS A 74 -0.58 36.21 28.18
CA LYS A 74 -0.48 36.97 29.43
C LYS A 74 0.84 36.74 30.15
N ASN A 75 1.30 37.75 30.89
CA ASN A 75 2.51 37.70 31.72
C ASN A 75 2.53 36.50 32.68
N GLN A 76 1.39 36.09 33.24
CA GLN A 76 1.32 34.93 34.14
C GLN A 76 1.76 33.62 33.48
N ALA A 77 1.57 33.47 32.17
CA ALA A 77 1.92 32.26 31.43
C ALA A 77 3.38 32.30 30.94
N PHE A 78 3.86 33.46 30.49
CA PHE A 78 5.14 33.58 29.78
C PHE A 78 6.20 34.43 30.52
N GLY A 79 5.87 35.05 31.65
CA GLY A 79 6.65 36.14 32.25
C GLY A 79 6.45 37.47 31.50
N ASP A 80 6.95 38.57 32.07
CA ASP A 80 6.97 39.87 31.40
C ASP A 80 8.38 40.19 30.85
N PRO A 81 8.64 39.96 29.55
CA PRO A 81 9.96 40.19 28.96
C PRO A 81 10.31 41.66 28.76
N CYS A 82 9.34 42.58 28.83
CA CYS A 82 9.56 44.00 28.59
C CYS A 82 8.45 44.84 29.23
N VAL A 83 8.64 45.18 30.50
CA VAL A 83 7.67 45.98 31.28
C VAL A 83 7.33 47.28 30.56
N GLY A 84 6.05 47.62 30.50
CA GLY A 84 5.53 48.84 29.84
C GLY A 84 5.41 48.76 28.32
N THR A 85 5.82 47.65 27.69
CA THR A 85 5.56 47.39 26.27
C THR A 85 4.37 46.45 26.12
N PHE A 86 3.43 46.81 25.25
CA PHE A 86 2.28 45.96 24.94
C PHE A 86 2.68 44.84 23.98
N LYS A 87 2.42 43.59 24.38
CA LYS A 87 2.97 42.40 23.73
C LYS A 87 1.96 41.71 22.81
N HIS A 88 2.47 40.77 22.03
CA HIS A 88 1.70 39.79 21.27
C HIS A 88 2.37 38.42 21.36
N LEU A 89 1.57 37.36 21.37
CA LEU A 89 2.03 35.99 21.23
C LEU A 89 1.92 35.60 19.76
N LYS A 90 3.05 35.23 19.17
CA LYS A 90 3.17 34.73 17.80
C LYS A 90 3.63 33.27 17.83
N VAL A 91 2.86 32.37 17.22
CA VAL A 91 3.13 30.92 17.21
C VAL A 91 3.10 30.40 15.77
N LYS A 92 4.18 29.73 15.36
CA LYS A 92 4.24 28.91 14.14
C LYS A 92 4.07 27.44 14.49
N TYR A 93 3.20 26.76 13.77
CA TYR A 93 2.89 25.35 14.01
C TYR A 93 2.53 24.63 12.73
N GLU A 94 2.57 23.31 12.79
CA GLU A 94 2.07 22.40 11.76
C GLU A 94 1.08 21.43 12.38
N CYS A 95 0.07 21.04 11.62
CA CYS A 95 -0.79 19.92 11.97
C CYS A 95 -0.23 18.67 11.30
N VAL A 96 0.25 17.72 12.11
CA VAL A 96 0.90 16.50 11.62
C VAL A 96 0.05 15.28 11.95
N GLU A 97 0.14 14.23 11.14
CA GLU A 97 -0.51 12.97 11.47
C GLU A 97 0.00 12.44 12.81
N LYS A 98 -0.90 11.87 13.60
CA LYS A 98 -0.56 11.32 14.91
C LYS A 98 0.41 10.16 14.77
N THR A 99 1.69 10.41 15.02
CA THR A 99 2.70 9.37 15.09
C THR A 99 2.55 8.61 16.40
N VAL A 100 2.15 7.34 16.31
CA VAL A 100 2.05 6.44 17.46
C VAL A 100 3.41 5.80 17.72
N LEU A 101 3.90 5.95 18.95
CA LEU A 101 5.14 5.33 19.43
C LEU A 101 4.81 4.12 20.32
N VAL A 102 5.29 2.95 19.95
CA VAL A 102 5.13 1.71 20.72
C VAL A 102 6.50 1.16 21.10
N ARG A 103 6.62 0.70 22.35
CA ARG A 103 7.84 0.10 22.90
C ARG A 103 7.53 -1.25 23.52
N ILE A 104 8.14 -2.30 22.99
CA ILE A 104 7.91 -3.70 23.40
C ILE A 104 9.22 -4.27 23.94
N CYS A 105 9.29 -4.57 25.24
CA CYS A 105 10.50 -5.15 25.84
C CYS A 105 10.83 -6.52 25.24
N GLU A 106 12.12 -6.86 25.16
CA GLU A 106 12.61 -8.16 24.69
C GLU A 106 11.93 -9.33 25.41
N GLY A 107 11.40 -10.27 24.63
CA GLY A 107 10.60 -11.42 25.06
C GLY A 107 9.09 -11.17 25.05
N ARG A 108 8.63 -9.93 24.87
CA ARG A 108 7.20 -9.57 24.86
C ARG A 108 6.67 -9.38 23.45
N SER A 109 5.35 -9.24 23.40
CA SER A 109 4.60 -9.03 22.17
C SER A 109 3.45 -8.05 22.38
N GLN A 110 3.05 -7.36 21.32
CA GLN A 110 1.97 -6.39 21.37
C GLN A 110 1.21 -6.34 20.05
N LEU A 111 -0.11 -6.21 20.13
CA LEU A 111 -0.97 -5.86 19.01
C LEU A 111 -0.93 -4.34 18.82
N ILE A 112 -0.60 -3.89 17.62
CA ILE A 112 -0.79 -2.50 17.19
C ILE A 112 -1.97 -2.44 16.20
N SER A 113 -2.71 -1.34 16.22
CA SER A 113 -3.90 -1.19 15.38
C SER A 113 -4.17 0.28 15.05
N CYS A 114 -4.88 0.46 13.93
CA CYS A 114 -5.48 1.72 13.53
C CYS A 114 -7.02 1.64 13.61
N PRO A 115 -7.71 2.80 13.72
CA PRO A 115 -9.17 2.87 13.60
C PRO A 115 -9.70 2.28 12.29
N ALA A 116 -11.02 2.08 12.20
CA ALA A 116 -11.68 1.64 10.98
C ALA A 116 -11.31 2.54 9.78
N GLN A 117 -11.15 1.94 8.60
CA GLN A 117 -10.78 2.60 7.34
C GLN A 117 -9.37 3.19 7.26
N LYS A 118 -8.54 3.01 8.30
CA LYS A 118 -7.13 3.39 8.30
C LYS A 118 -6.21 2.18 8.23
N LYS A 119 -5.00 2.39 7.71
CA LYS A 119 -3.93 1.39 7.64
C LYS A 119 -2.68 1.90 8.36
N ILE A 120 -1.91 0.97 8.91
CA ILE A 120 -0.63 1.23 9.57
C ILE A 120 0.41 1.61 8.50
N ASP A 121 1.07 2.75 8.69
CA ASP A 121 2.26 3.16 7.94
C ASP A 121 3.47 3.26 8.88
N ILE A 122 4.43 2.36 8.74
CA ILE A 122 5.62 2.28 9.61
C ILE A 122 6.64 3.33 9.15
N THR A 123 6.85 4.34 10.00
CA THR A 123 7.80 5.43 9.75
C THR A 123 9.18 5.15 10.31
N SER A 124 9.28 4.39 11.41
CA SER A 124 10.55 3.98 12.00
C SER A 124 10.41 2.70 12.80
N ALA A 125 11.45 1.86 12.84
CA ALA A 125 11.55 0.82 13.85
C ALA A 125 13.00 0.50 14.22
N ASN A 126 13.24 0.21 15.50
CA ASN A 126 14.52 -0.23 16.03
C ASN A 126 14.32 -1.33 17.08
N TYR A 127 14.88 -2.52 16.86
CA TYR A 127 15.07 -3.50 17.90
C TYR A 127 16.47 -3.36 18.49
N GLY A 128 16.59 -2.97 19.75
CA GLY A 128 17.87 -2.69 20.38
C GLY A 128 17.71 -1.92 21.68
N ARG A 129 18.55 -0.91 21.91
CA ARG A 129 18.46 0.01 23.04
C ARG A 129 19.08 1.35 22.67
N LEU A 130 18.31 2.42 22.83
CA LEU A 130 18.71 3.81 22.57
C LEU A 130 18.65 4.69 23.82
N THR A 131 18.22 4.13 24.95
CA THR A 131 18.08 4.84 26.22
C THR A 131 18.41 3.93 27.42
N GLY A 132 18.71 4.56 28.55
CA GLY A 132 19.08 3.89 29.80
C GLY A 132 18.03 2.98 30.45
N PRO A 133 18.31 2.48 31.67
CA PRO A 133 17.64 1.31 32.24
C PRO A 133 16.18 1.54 32.66
N HIS A 134 15.71 2.79 32.71
CA HIS A 134 14.33 3.13 33.05
C HIS A 134 13.31 2.50 32.08
N LEU A 135 13.68 2.37 30.80
CA LEU A 135 12.85 1.73 29.78
C LEU A 135 13.26 0.26 29.62
N CYS A 136 12.33 -0.64 29.93
CA CYS A 136 12.54 -2.09 29.95
C CYS A 136 13.74 -2.48 30.84
N PRO A 137 13.56 -2.51 32.18
CA PRO A 137 14.63 -2.76 33.13
C PRO A 137 15.39 -4.06 32.87
N GLY A 138 16.71 -4.02 33.07
CA GLY A 138 17.62 -5.14 32.88
C GLY A 138 19.06 -4.68 32.64
N PRO A 139 19.98 -5.62 32.33
CA PRO A 139 21.37 -5.29 32.04
C PRO A 139 21.52 -4.29 30.88
N VAL A 140 22.34 -3.26 31.04
CA VAL A 140 22.65 -2.27 30.01
C VAL A 140 24.17 -2.12 29.90
N LYS A 141 24.76 -2.67 28.84
CA LYS A 141 26.17 -2.44 28.51
C LYS A 141 26.37 -1.30 27.49
N THR A 142 25.33 -0.98 26.74
CA THR A 142 25.35 0.08 25.71
C THR A 142 23.95 0.65 25.50
N GLU A 143 23.89 1.94 25.21
CA GLU A 143 22.68 2.67 24.80
C GLU A 143 22.73 3.09 23.32
N ASN A 144 23.70 2.59 22.56
CA ASN A 144 23.79 2.80 21.11
C ASN A 144 23.67 1.44 20.41
N CYS A 145 22.48 0.85 20.48
CA CYS A 145 22.21 -0.48 19.97
C CYS A 145 20.96 -0.52 19.08
N GLY A 146 21.13 -1.09 17.88
CA GLY A 146 20.03 -1.29 16.95
C GLY A 146 20.30 -2.38 15.91
N ALA A 147 19.34 -3.26 15.68
CA ALA A 147 19.41 -4.26 14.62
C ALA A 147 19.14 -3.60 13.26
N ALA A 148 20.13 -3.66 12.36
CA ALA A 148 19.96 -3.23 10.99
C ALA A 148 18.83 -4.01 10.30
N GLY A 149 17.94 -3.32 9.58
CA GLY A 149 16.76 -3.94 8.95
C GLY A 149 15.54 -4.12 9.88
N SER A 150 15.58 -3.61 11.12
CA SER A 150 14.41 -3.61 12.02
C SER A 150 13.15 -3.05 11.35
N ILE A 151 13.29 -1.93 10.62
CA ILE A 151 12.19 -1.30 9.90
C ILE A 151 11.62 -2.18 8.79
N ASP A 152 12.45 -2.91 8.04
CA ASP A 152 11.99 -3.79 6.96
C ASP A 152 11.24 -4.99 7.52
N ILE A 153 11.70 -5.54 8.65
CA ILE A 153 11.03 -6.64 9.34
C ILE A 153 9.65 -6.18 9.84
N VAL A 154 9.58 -5.01 10.49
CA VAL A 154 8.31 -4.46 10.99
C VAL A 154 7.37 -4.10 9.82
N ARG A 155 7.87 -3.48 8.76
CA ARG A 155 7.09 -3.19 7.54
C ARG A 155 6.53 -4.45 6.91
N SER A 156 7.36 -5.47 6.70
CA SER A 156 6.91 -6.74 6.12
C SER A 156 5.78 -7.40 6.91
N LYS A 157 5.70 -7.13 8.22
CA LYS A 157 4.65 -7.66 9.09
C LYS A 157 3.42 -6.77 9.17
N CYS A 158 3.59 -5.45 9.21
CA CYS A 158 2.54 -4.52 9.64
C CYS A 158 2.12 -3.48 8.60
N GLN A 159 2.98 -3.19 7.61
CA GLN A 159 2.71 -2.14 6.61
C GLN A 159 1.39 -2.39 5.90
N GLY A 160 0.55 -1.36 5.83
CA GLY A 160 -0.72 -1.38 5.13
C GLY A 160 -1.83 -2.23 5.78
N LYS A 161 -1.58 -2.86 6.93
CA LYS A 161 -2.61 -3.59 7.68
C LYS A 161 -3.37 -2.67 8.61
N GLN A 162 -4.62 -3.00 8.92
CA GLN A 162 -5.37 -2.30 9.96
C GLN A 162 -4.84 -2.63 11.36
N SER A 163 -4.39 -3.87 11.56
CA SER A 163 -3.79 -4.34 12.81
C SER A 163 -2.67 -5.33 12.54
N CYS A 164 -1.73 -5.41 13.48
CA CYS A 164 -0.55 -6.26 13.35
C CYS A 164 -0.01 -6.67 14.72
N PHE A 165 0.46 -7.91 14.82
CA PHE A 165 1.08 -8.43 16.03
C PHE A 165 2.61 -8.41 15.92
N LEU A 166 3.27 -7.73 16.85
CA LEU A 166 4.72 -7.60 16.93
C LEU A 166 5.27 -8.41 18.09
N GLN A 167 6.40 -9.07 17.89
CA GLN A 167 7.11 -9.83 18.93
C GLN A 167 8.57 -9.40 18.97
N ALA A 168 9.03 -8.85 20.10
CA ALA A 168 10.38 -8.32 20.26
C ALA A 168 11.33 -9.46 20.69
N THR A 169 11.93 -10.18 19.73
CA THR A 169 12.80 -11.34 20.04
C THR A 169 14.03 -11.41 19.13
N ASN A 170 15.12 -11.97 19.65
CA ASN A 170 16.36 -12.19 18.90
C ASN A 170 16.15 -13.17 17.73
N GLY A 171 15.18 -14.08 17.84
CA GLY A 171 14.83 -14.99 16.75
C GLY A 171 14.23 -14.31 15.51
N GLN A 172 13.70 -13.08 15.65
CA GLN A 172 13.14 -12.28 14.56
C GLN A 172 14.11 -11.23 14.04
N PHE A 173 14.81 -10.53 14.94
CA PHE A 173 15.62 -9.36 14.60
C PHE A 173 17.14 -9.62 14.67
N GLY A 174 17.57 -10.80 15.15
CA GLY A 174 18.94 -11.02 15.60
C GLY A 174 19.21 -10.39 16.98
N ASP A 175 20.41 -10.62 17.53
CA ASP A 175 20.86 -9.94 18.74
C ASP A 175 21.91 -8.86 18.40
N PRO A 176 21.51 -7.57 18.32
CA PRO A 176 22.42 -6.48 17.98
C PRO A 176 23.40 -6.07 19.09
N CYS A 177 23.15 -6.46 20.35
CA CYS A 177 24.01 -6.11 21.47
C CYS A 177 23.89 -7.13 22.61
N VAL A 178 24.74 -8.15 22.55
CA VAL A 178 24.77 -9.25 23.52
C VAL A 178 25.05 -8.72 24.93
N GLY A 179 24.26 -9.18 25.89
CA GLY A 179 24.36 -8.77 27.29
C GLY A 179 23.68 -7.44 27.63
N THR A 180 23.05 -6.78 26.65
CA THR A 180 22.14 -5.65 26.87
C THR A 180 20.71 -6.12 26.67
N LYS A 181 19.82 -5.82 27.64
CA LYS A 181 18.37 -6.05 27.52
C LYS A 181 17.82 -5.13 26.44
N LYS A 182 17.11 -5.66 25.44
CA LYS A 182 16.61 -4.87 24.31
C LYS A 182 15.13 -4.54 24.42
N TYR A 183 14.66 -3.66 23.54
CA TYR A 183 13.26 -3.41 23.25
C TYR A 183 13.07 -3.10 21.76
N LEU A 184 11.89 -3.41 21.23
CA LEU A 184 11.44 -2.97 19.92
C LEU A 184 10.74 -1.62 20.08
N GLU A 185 11.31 -0.56 19.53
CA GLU A 185 10.66 0.74 19.37
C GLU A 185 10.10 0.83 17.94
N VAL A 186 8.81 1.12 17.79
CA VAL A 186 8.14 1.31 16.50
C VAL A 186 7.41 2.64 16.51
N LYS A 187 7.64 3.45 15.47
CA LYS A 187 6.87 4.64 15.14
C LYS A 187 6.03 4.34 13.91
N TYR A 188 4.73 4.59 14.00
CA TYR A 188 3.81 4.40 12.89
C TYR A 188 2.71 5.45 12.87
N GLU A 189 2.13 5.66 11.70
CA GLU A 189 1.01 6.55 11.47
C GLU A 189 -0.21 5.74 11.00
N CYS A 190 -1.40 6.29 11.23
CA CYS A 190 -2.65 5.71 10.74
C CYS A 190 -3.16 6.53 9.55
N VAL A 191 -2.72 6.12 8.37
CA VAL A 191 -3.06 6.76 7.10
C VAL A 191 -4.38 6.21 6.57
N GLU A 192 -5.07 6.99 5.76
CA GLU A 192 -6.29 6.54 5.08
C GLU A 192 -5.99 5.30 4.23
N LYS A 193 -6.78 4.24 4.41
CA LYS A 193 -6.64 3.01 3.61
C LYS A 193 -7.01 3.28 2.15
N THR A 194 -8.00 4.13 1.93
CA THR A 194 -8.59 4.44 0.62
C THR A 194 -8.31 5.90 0.25
N VAL A 195 -7.72 6.10 -0.92
CA VAL A 195 -7.52 7.42 -1.52
C VAL A 195 -8.74 7.79 -2.35
N LEU A 196 -9.34 8.95 -2.06
CA LEU A 196 -10.46 9.52 -2.80
C LEU A 196 -9.97 10.62 -3.74
N VAL A 197 -10.34 10.54 -5.01
CA VAL A 197 -9.97 11.53 -6.03
C VAL A 197 -11.22 11.96 -6.80
N HIS A 198 -11.38 13.27 -6.98
CA HIS A 198 -12.44 13.86 -7.79
C HIS A 198 -11.83 14.61 -8.99
N ILE A 199 -12.23 14.23 -10.20
CA ILE A 199 -11.77 14.84 -11.46
C ILE A 199 -12.98 15.48 -12.14
N CYS A 200 -13.05 16.80 -12.18
CA CYS A 200 -14.18 17.50 -12.81
C CYS A 200 -14.28 17.19 -14.31
N GLU A 201 -15.50 17.17 -14.84
CA GLU A 201 -15.76 16.94 -16.26
C GLU A 201 -14.95 17.88 -17.17
N GLY A 202 -14.25 17.29 -18.14
CA GLY A 202 -13.29 17.93 -19.05
C GLY A 202 -11.85 17.91 -18.54
N ARG A 203 -11.60 17.54 -17.28
CA ARG A 203 -10.26 17.46 -16.69
C ARG A 203 -9.70 16.04 -16.71
N SER A 204 -8.40 15.97 -16.47
CA SER A 204 -7.67 14.72 -16.36
C SER A 204 -6.72 14.75 -15.16
N GLN A 205 -6.42 13.60 -14.59
CA GLN A 205 -5.50 13.48 -13.45
C GLN A 205 -4.76 12.16 -13.46
N ARG A 206 -3.49 12.19 -13.03
CA ARG A 206 -2.71 10.99 -12.73
C ARG A 206 -3.00 10.55 -11.29
N ILE A 207 -3.30 9.26 -11.11
CA ILE A 207 -3.27 8.61 -9.80
C ILE A 207 -2.08 7.64 -9.75
N SER A 208 -1.51 7.45 -8.56
CA SER A 208 -0.27 6.71 -8.39
C SER A 208 -0.12 6.15 -6.99
N CYS A 209 0.56 5.02 -6.89
CA CYS A 209 1.00 4.39 -5.66
C CYS A 209 2.53 4.45 -5.52
N PRO A 210 3.06 4.27 -4.29
CA PRO A 210 4.50 4.07 -4.06
C PRO A 210 5.10 2.93 -4.90
N ALA A 211 6.42 2.90 -5.06
CA ALA A 211 7.13 1.96 -5.95
C ALA A 211 6.86 0.47 -5.70
N SER A 212 6.52 0.08 -4.46
CA SER A 212 6.19 -1.30 -4.08
C SER A 212 4.70 -1.65 -4.16
N GLU A 213 3.84 -0.67 -4.42
CA GLU A 213 2.39 -0.81 -4.34
C GLU A 213 1.73 -0.65 -5.72
N LYS A 214 0.58 -1.30 -5.89
CA LYS A 214 -0.22 -1.23 -7.10
C LYS A 214 -1.61 -0.68 -6.77
N ILE A 215 -2.19 0.04 -7.74
CA ILE A 215 -3.54 0.60 -7.63
C ILE A 215 -4.57 -0.54 -7.60
N ASP A 216 -5.43 -0.54 -6.60
CA ASP A 216 -6.63 -1.36 -6.50
C ASP A 216 -7.88 -0.48 -6.44
N ILE A 217 -8.65 -0.43 -7.53
CA ILE A 217 -9.85 0.41 -7.65
C ILE A 217 -11.01 -0.23 -6.90
N THR A 218 -11.43 0.42 -5.82
CA THR A 218 -12.54 -0.05 -4.97
C THR A 218 -13.89 0.53 -5.38
N SER A 219 -13.92 1.75 -5.92
CA SER A 219 -15.13 2.36 -6.49
C SER A 219 -14.78 3.38 -7.56
N ALA A 220 -15.65 3.56 -8.55
CA ALA A 220 -15.61 4.74 -9.41
C ALA A 220 -17.01 5.12 -9.91
N ASN A 221 -17.26 6.42 -10.05
CA ASN A 221 -18.49 6.98 -10.61
C ASN A 221 -18.19 8.23 -11.43
N TYR A 222 -18.49 8.21 -12.73
CA TYR A 222 -18.63 9.42 -13.52
C TYR A 222 -20.07 9.91 -13.45
N GLY A 223 -20.30 11.12 -12.96
CA GLY A 223 -21.65 11.65 -12.76
C GLY A 223 -21.66 12.77 -11.72
N ARG A 224 -22.67 12.79 -10.85
CA ARG A 224 -22.76 13.73 -9.72
C ARG A 224 -23.59 13.15 -8.60
N LEU A 225 -23.00 13.13 -7.40
CA LEU A 225 -23.63 12.66 -6.16
C LEU A 225 -23.78 13.75 -5.09
N THR A 226 -23.26 14.95 -5.35
CA THR A 226 -23.20 16.06 -4.39
C THR A 226 -23.53 17.40 -5.04
N GLY A 227 -23.89 18.39 -4.21
CA GLY A 227 -24.23 19.75 -4.64
C GLY A 227 -23.06 20.54 -5.26
N ARG A 228 -23.22 21.86 -5.38
CA ARG A 228 -22.33 22.73 -6.17
C ARG A 228 -20.91 22.93 -5.62
N HIS A 229 -20.64 22.55 -4.36
CA HIS A 229 -19.32 22.76 -3.73
C HIS A 229 -18.20 21.96 -4.44
N LEU A 230 -18.53 20.80 -4.98
CA LEU A 230 -17.59 19.95 -5.71
C LEU A 230 -17.81 20.10 -7.21
N CYS A 231 -16.76 20.55 -7.91
CA CYS A 231 -16.78 20.87 -9.33
C CYS A 231 -17.94 21.81 -9.69
N PRO A 232 -17.83 23.12 -9.37
CA PRO A 232 -18.90 24.10 -9.57
C PRO A 232 -19.39 24.13 -11.02
N GLY A 233 -20.72 24.28 -11.17
CA GLY A 233 -21.38 24.33 -12.48
C GLY A 233 -22.88 24.05 -12.37
N PRO A 234 -23.58 23.91 -13.51
CA PRO A 234 -25.00 23.54 -13.55
C PRO A 234 -25.27 22.22 -12.83
N VAL A 235 -26.31 22.18 -11.98
CA VAL A 235 -26.73 20.97 -11.27
C VAL A 235 -28.25 20.86 -11.37
N LYS A 236 -28.73 19.92 -12.18
CA LYS A 236 -30.15 19.54 -12.25
C LYS A 236 -30.47 18.33 -11.37
N THR A 237 -29.49 17.47 -11.13
CA THR A 237 -29.62 16.28 -10.28
C THR A 237 -28.33 15.96 -9.54
N THR A 238 -28.45 15.35 -8.37
CA THR A 238 -27.35 14.77 -7.58
C THR A 238 -27.50 13.25 -7.43
N ASN A 239 -28.34 12.61 -8.25
CA ASN A 239 -28.42 11.16 -8.35
C ASN A 239 -28.01 10.73 -9.76
N CYS A 240 -26.79 11.10 -10.15
CA CYS A 240 -26.28 10.87 -11.49
C CYS A 240 -25.07 9.94 -11.48
N ARG A 241 -25.20 8.82 -12.19
CA ARG A 241 -24.18 7.76 -12.25
C ARG A 241 -24.10 7.16 -13.65
N ALA A 242 -22.91 7.14 -14.24
CA ALA A 242 -22.66 6.39 -15.47
C ALA A 242 -22.45 4.91 -15.15
N ALA A 243 -23.28 4.05 -15.76
CA ALA A 243 -23.11 2.61 -15.69
C ALA A 243 -21.73 2.19 -16.23
N GLY A 244 -21.08 1.23 -15.57
CA GLY A 244 -19.76 0.73 -16.00
C GLY A 244 -18.57 1.64 -15.68
N SER A 245 -18.76 2.76 -14.98
CA SER A 245 -17.66 3.66 -14.55
C SER A 245 -16.49 2.90 -13.89
N ILE A 246 -16.80 1.98 -12.98
CA ILE A 246 -15.81 1.18 -12.26
C ILE A 246 -15.03 0.24 -13.18
N ASP A 247 -15.68 -0.35 -14.19
CA ASP A 247 -15.04 -1.28 -15.12
C ASP A 247 -14.08 -0.53 -16.05
N ILE A 248 -14.49 0.66 -16.53
CA ILE A 248 -13.63 1.54 -17.34
C ILE A 248 -12.37 1.95 -16.56
N VAL A 249 -12.54 2.42 -15.31
CA VAL A 249 -11.42 2.85 -14.46
C VAL A 249 -10.52 1.66 -14.10
N ARG A 250 -11.09 0.48 -13.77
CA ARG A 250 -10.32 -0.75 -13.52
C ARG A 250 -9.51 -1.17 -14.72
N ASN A 251 -10.11 -1.25 -15.90
CA ASN A 251 -9.41 -1.63 -17.13
C ASN A 251 -8.23 -0.71 -17.40
N LYS A 252 -8.34 0.58 -17.06
CA LYS A 252 -7.27 1.56 -17.26
C LYS A 252 -6.18 1.52 -16.18
N CYS A 253 -6.53 1.25 -14.92
CA CYS A 253 -5.66 1.52 -13.77
C CYS A 253 -5.33 0.32 -12.89
N GLN A 254 -6.16 -0.72 -12.87
CA GLN A 254 -6.04 -1.84 -11.94
C GLN A 254 -4.68 -2.53 -12.06
N GLY A 255 -3.99 -2.69 -10.93
CA GLY A 255 -2.70 -3.36 -10.87
C GLY A 255 -1.51 -2.56 -11.42
N LYS A 256 -1.72 -1.32 -11.89
CA LYS A 256 -0.63 -0.44 -12.30
C LYS A 256 -0.11 0.35 -11.10
N GLN A 257 1.16 0.74 -11.14
CA GLN A 257 1.71 1.66 -10.15
C GLN A 257 1.16 3.08 -10.34
N SER A 258 0.94 3.51 -11.59
CA SER A 258 0.29 4.78 -11.92
C SER A 258 -0.57 4.66 -13.17
N CYS A 259 -1.59 5.50 -13.28
CA CYS A 259 -2.43 5.60 -14.47
C CYS A 259 -2.98 7.03 -14.63
N PHE A 260 -3.48 7.34 -15.83
CA PHE A 260 -4.05 8.65 -16.16
C PHE A 260 -5.54 8.53 -16.49
N LEU A 261 -6.37 9.25 -15.75
CA LEU A 261 -7.82 9.25 -15.88
C LEU A 261 -8.28 10.57 -16.51
N GLN A 262 -9.29 10.50 -17.39
CA GLN A 262 -9.88 11.67 -18.04
C GLN A 262 -11.39 11.61 -17.83
N ALA A 263 -11.98 12.64 -17.23
CA ALA A 263 -13.40 12.67 -16.92
C ALA A 263 -14.18 13.29 -18.09
N THR A 264 -14.56 12.48 -19.09
CA THR A 264 -15.26 12.97 -20.29
C THR A 264 -16.44 12.08 -20.69
N ASN A 265 -17.44 12.69 -21.33
CA ASN A 265 -18.57 11.97 -21.92
C ASN A 265 -18.15 10.96 -22.98
N GLY A 266 -17.04 11.20 -23.69
CA GLY A 266 -16.51 10.25 -24.67
C GLY A 266 -16.01 8.94 -24.06
N GLN A 267 -15.55 8.94 -22.80
CA GLN A 267 -15.11 7.71 -22.12
C GLN A 267 -16.24 7.01 -21.37
N PHE A 268 -17.18 7.77 -20.80
CA PHE A 268 -18.16 7.24 -19.84
C PHE A 268 -19.63 7.35 -20.30
N GLY A 269 -19.90 8.00 -21.44
CA GLY A 269 -21.23 8.47 -21.80
C GLY A 269 -21.67 9.70 -21.00
N ASP A 270 -22.83 10.28 -21.32
CA ASP A 270 -23.46 11.34 -20.52
C ASP A 270 -24.65 10.80 -19.70
N PRO A 271 -24.45 10.47 -18.41
CA PRO A 271 -25.52 9.96 -17.56
C PRO A 271 -26.57 10.99 -17.13
N CYS A 272 -26.30 12.30 -17.27
CA CYS A 272 -27.23 13.35 -16.83
C CYS A 272 -26.99 14.67 -17.56
N VAL A 273 -27.60 14.80 -18.74
CA VAL A 273 -27.48 15.98 -19.60
C VAL A 273 -27.88 17.26 -18.85
N GLY A 274 -27.07 18.31 -19.00
CA GLY A 274 -27.28 19.60 -18.35
C GLY A 274 -26.85 19.66 -16.88
N THR A 275 -26.28 18.58 -16.33
CA THR A 275 -25.58 18.58 -15.04
C THR A 275 -24.08 18.47 -15.28
N LYS A 276 -23.30 19.36 -14.66
CA LYS A 276 -21.82 19.30 -14.67
C LYS A 276 -21.39 18.05 -13.92
N LYS A 277 -20.61 17.16 -14.52
CA LYS A 277 -20.21 15.89 -13.90
C LYS A 277 -18.81 15.96 -13.29
N TYR A 278 -18.45 14.92 -12.56
CA TYR A 278 -17.09 14.62 -12.13
C TYR A 278 -16.90 13.11 -12.06
N LEU A 279 -15.66 12.65 -12.24
CA LEU A 279 -15.24 11.30 -11.96
C LEU A 279 -14.76 11.22 -10.50
N GLU A 280 -15.52 10.54 -9.67
CA GLU A 280 -15.11 10.12 -8.33
C GLU A 280 -14.43 8.75 -8.42
N VAL A 281 -13.21 8.61 -7.89
CA VAL A 281 -12.50 7.33 -7.81
C VAL A 281 -12.02 7.11 -6.38
N LYS A 282 -12.34 5.93 -5.85
CA LYS A 282 -11.77 5.40 -4.61
C LYS A 282 -10.83 4.26 -4.97
N TYR A 283 -9.59 4.34 -4.51
CA TYR A 283 -8.61 3.28 -4.72
C TYR A 283 -7.74 3.08 -3.50
N GLU A 284 -7.21 1.88 -3.34
CA GLU A 284 -6.21 1.56 -2.35
C GLU A 284 -4.88 1.32 -3.06
N CYS A 285 -3.79 1.69 -2.39
CA CYS A 285 -2.48 1.21 -2.78
C CYS A 285 -2.19 -0.04 -1.95
N VAL A 286 -2.04 -1.16 -2.67
CA VAL A 286 -1.89 -2.49 -2.09
C VAL A 286 -0.61 -3.13 -2.59
N GLU A 287 0.14 -3.74 -1.67
CA GLU A 287 1.20 -4.67 -2.04
C GLU A 287 0.57 -5.93 -2.61
N LYS A 288 0.58 -6.09 -3.94
CA LYS A 288 0.18 -7.38 -4.54
C LYS A 288 1.23 -8.47 -4.33
N THR A 289 2.49 -8.06 -4.17
CA THR A 289 3.63 -8.95 -4.09
C THR A 289 3.98 -9.21 -2.64
N VAL A 290 3.65 -10.40 -2.15
CA VAL A 290 4.04 -10.87 -0.82
C VAL A 290 5.49 -11.35 -0.86
N LEU A 291 6.33 -10.80 0.02
CA LEU A 291 7.71 -11.20 0.21
C LEU A 291 7.84 -12.07 1.45
N VAL A 292 8.37 -13.29 1.27
CA VAL A 292 8.62 -14.24 2.37
C VAL A 292 10.09 -14.59 2.39
N ARG A 293 10.67 -14.62 3.60
CA ARG A 293 12.08 -14.99 3.84
C ARG A 293 12.15 -16.09 4.89
N ILE A 294 12.71 -17.23 4.50
CA ILE A 294 12.80 -18.44 5.33
C ILE A 294 14.28 -18.75 5.52
N CYS A 295 14.79 -18.62 6.74
CA CYS A 295 16.19 -18.93 7.03
C CYS A 295 16.52 -20.40 6.78
N GLU A 296 17.76 -20.69 6.37
CA GLU A 296 18.25 -22.05 6.15
C GLU A 296 18.00 -22.97 7.37
N GLY A 297 17.38 -24.12 7.10
CA GLY A 297 16.93 -25.11 8.09
C GLY A 297 15.48 -24.90 8.55
N ARG A 298 14.83 -23.79 8.19
CA ARG A 298 13.44 -23.50 8.55
C ARG A 298 12.47 -23.80 7.41
N SER A 299 11.20 -23.83 7.78
CA SER A 299 10.09 -24.04 6.86
C SER A 299 8.95 -23.06 7.15
N GLN A 300 8.16 -22.74 6.15
CA GLN A 300 7.00 -21.84 6.28
C GLN A 300 5.92 -22.18 5.26
N GLN A 301 4.65 -22.08 5.69
CA GLN A 301 3.51 -22.12 4.79
C GLN A 301 3.25 -20.73 4.20
N ILE A 302 3.08 -20.66 2.88
CA ILE A 302 2.54 -19.49 2.18
C ILE A 302 1.11 -19.80 1.72
N SER A 303 0.27 -18.78 1.70
CA SER A 303 -1.14 -18.93 1.35
C SER A 303 -1.72 -17.67 0.74
N CYS A 304 -2.78 -17.85 -0.04
CA CYS A 304 -3.65 -16.81 -0.55
C CYS A 304 -5.05 -16.88 0.06
N PRO A 305 -5.77 -15.75 0.12
CA PRO A 305 -7.18 -15.73 0.53
C PRO A 305 -8.04 -16.70 -0.31
N ALA A 306 -9.19 -17.08 0.23
CA ALA A 306 -10.17 -17.92 -0.48
C ALA A 306 -10.44 -17.36 -1.89
N SER A 307 -10.46 -18.24 -2.90
CA SER A 307 -10.61 -17.97 -4.35
C SER A 307 -9.39 -17.43 -5.12
N LYS A 308 -8.24 -17.19 -4.46
CA LYS A 308 -7.00 -16.80 -5.11
C LYS A 308 -5.97 -17.93 -5.13
N LYS A 309 -5.06 -17.88 -6.09
CA LYS A 309 -3.96 -18.83 -6.27
C LYS A 309 -2.61 -18.11 -6.19
N ILE A 310 -1.61 -18.84 -5.71
CA ILE A 310 -0.23 -18.39 -5.61
C ILE A 310 0.36 -18.30 -7.03
N ASP A 311 0.88 -17.13 -7.36
CA ASP A 311 1.69 -16.89 -8.56
C ASP A 311 3.10 -16.45 -8.16
N ILE A 312 4.09 -17.32 -8.37
CA ILE A 312 5.48 -17.08 -7.96
C ILE A 312 6.16 -16.17 -8.99
N THR A 313 6.50 -14.96 -8.56
CA THR A 313 7.15 -13.94 -9.41
C THR A 313 8.66 -13.96 -9.28
N SER A 314 9.21 -14.35 -8.13
CA SER A 314 10.65 -14.52 -7.92
C SER A 314 10.94 -15.49 -6.78
N ALA A 315 12.05 -16.23 -6.87
CA ALA A 315 12.61 -16.92 -5.72
C ALA A 315 14.13 -17.04 -5.79
N ASN A 316 14.79 -16.97 -4.64
CA ASN A 316 16.22 -17.19 -4.48
C ASN A 316 16.52 -17.92 -3.17
N TYR A 317 17.09 -19.11 -3.23
CA TYR A 317 17.78 -19.71 -2.10
C TYR A 317 19.26 -19.30 -2.13
N GLY A 318 19.74 -18.65 -1.08
CA GLY A 318 21.11 -18.14 -1.03
C GLY A 318 21.26 -16.99 -0.05
N ARG A 319 22.01 -15.95 -0.42
CA ARG A 319 22.16 -14.72 0.37
C ARG A 319 22.47 -13.54 -0.55
N LEU A 320 21.66 -12.49 -0.42
CA LEU A 320 21.77 -11.24 -1.18
C LEU A 320 22.02 -10.02 -0.28
N THR A 321 21.96 -10.19 1.03
CA THR A 321 22.14 -9.11 2.02
C THR A 321 23.02 -9.57 3.18
N GLY A 322 23.52 -8.59 3.94
CA GLY A 322 24.42 -8.80 5.06
C GLY A 322 23.82 -9.57 6.26
N PRO A 323 24.58 -9.66 7.37
CA PRO A 323 24.29 -10.53 8.51
C PRO A 323 22.93 -10.38 9.24
N PRO A 324 22.28 -9.19 9.33
CA PRO A 324 21.08 -9.03 10.15
C PRO A 324 19.91 -9.94 9.73
N LEU A 325 19.82 -10.27 8.43
CA LEU A 325 18.83 -11.20 7.92
C LEU A 325 19.36 -12.64 8.02
N CYS A 326 18.69 -13.47 8.83
CA CYS A 326 19.07 -14.85 9.10
C CYS A 326 20.51 -14.96 9.60
N PRO A 327 20.76 -14.63 10.89
CA PRO A 327 22.10 -14.56 11.46
C PRO A 327 22.89 -15.86 11.30
N GLY A 328 24.17 -15.72 11.00
CA GLY A 328 25.12 -16.81 10.82
C GLY A 328 26.33 -16.36 10.00
N PRO A 329 27.25 -17.28 9.67
CA PRO A 329 28.43 -16.98 8.86
C PRO A 329 28.04 -16.35 7.51
N VAL A 330 28.71 -15.28 7.10
CA VAL A 330 28.50 -14.63 5.79
C VAL A 330 29.86 -14.43 5.12
N LYS A 331 30.19 -15.27 4.14
CA LYS A 331 31.38 -15.09 3.30
C LYS A 331 31.07 -14.31 2.02
N THR A 332 29.82 -14.34 1.56
CA THR A 332 29.38 -13.63 0.35
C THR A 332 27.91 -13.22 0.45
N THR A 333 27.58 -12.08 -0.18
CA THR A 333 26.21 -11.60 -0.40
C THR A 333 25.82 -11.64 -1.88
N ASN A 334 26.58 -12.33 -2.72
CA ASN A 334 26.20 -12.62 -4.09
C ASN A 334 25.99 -14.13 -4.26
N CYS A 335 25.08 -14.69 -3.45
CA CYS A 335 24.84 -16.12 -3.39
C CYS A 335 23.43 -16.45 -3.87
N ARG A 336 23.34 -17.26 -4.93
CA ARG A 336 22.09 -17.65 -5.59
C ARG A 336 22.15 -19.10 -6.05
N ALA A 337 21.20 -19.92 -5.61
CA ALA A 337 20.99 -21.24 -6.17
C ALA A 337 20.30 -21.15 -7.54
N ALA A 338 20.94 -21.71 -8.56
CA ALA A 338 20.35 -21.84 -9.87
C ALA A 338 19.03 -22.62 -9.79
N GLY A 339 18.01 -22.20 -10.55
CA GLY A 339 16.72 -22.90 -10.59
C GLY A 339 15.81 -22.71 -9.37
N SER A 340 16.20 -21.89 -8.37
CA SER A 340 15.37 -21.58 -7.18
C SER A 340 13.90 -21.29 -7.52
N ILE A 341 13.67 -20.45 -8.55
CA ILE A 341 12.33 -20.07 -8.99
C ILE A 341 11.52 -21.25 -9.54
N ASN A 342 12.15 -22.17 -10.28
CA ASN A 342 11.47 -23.33 -10.85
C ASN A 342 11.11 -24.34 -9.76
N ILE A 343 12.01 -24.56 -8.80
CA ILE A 343 11.74 -25.42 -7.64
C ILE A 343 10.52 -24.91 -6.87
N VAL A 344 10.48 -23.61 -6.58
CA VAL A 344 9.36 -22.98 -5.86
C VAL A 344 8.08 -22.98 -6.69
N ARG A 345 8.15 -22.69 -8.00
CA ARG A 345 6.99 -22.76 -8.91
C ARG A 345 6.41 -24.16 -8.98
N ASN A 346 7.23 -25.18 -9.22
CA ASN A 346 6.77 -26.57 -9.29
C ASN A 346 6.07 -26.99 -8.00
N LYS A 347 6.53 -26.48 -6.85
CA LYS A 347 5.93 -26.77 -5.55
C LYS A 347 4.64 -26.00 -5.29
N CYS A 348 4.56 -24.72 -5.65
CA CYS A 348 3.55 -23.78 -5.14
C CYS A 348 2.65 -23.13 -6.19
N GLN A 349 3.05 -23.05 -7.45
CA GLN A 349 2.32 -22.33 -8.48
C GLN A 349 0.90 -22.86 -8.61
N GLY A 350 -0.08 -21.94 -8.66
CA GLY A 350 -1.49 -22.29 -8.86
C GLY A 350 -2.18 -22.94 -7.66
N LYS A 351 -1.49 -23.14 -6.53
CA LYS A 351 -2.08 -23.64 -5.28
C LYS A 351 -2.64 -22.48 -4.45
N GLN A 352 -3.63 -22.76 -3.61
CA GLN A 352 -4.12 -21.77 -2.63
C GLN A 352 -3.14 -21.64 -1.45
N SER A 353 -2.51 -22.74 -1.04
CA SER A 353 -1.48 -22.77 -0.01
C SER A 353 -0.36 -23.74 -0.39
N CYS A 354 0.84 -23.50 0.13
CA CYS A 354 2.04 -24.28 -0.17
C CYS A 354 3.02 -24.24 1.00
N PHE A 355 3.73 -25.34 1.27
CA PHE A 355 4.75 -25.41 2.31
C PHE A 355 6.16 -25.40 1.73
N LEU A 356 6.95 -24.40 2.09
CA LEU A 356 8.32 -24.20 1.62
C LEU A 356 9.32 -24.56 2.72
N GLN A 357 10.44 -25.17 2.34
CA GLN A 357 11.52 -25.53 3.26
C GLN A 357 12.84 -25.03 2.70
N ALA A 358 13.60 -24.25 3.46
CA ALA A 358 14.84 -23.64 2.99
C ALA A 358 16.03 -24.55 3.34
N THR A 359 16.35 -25.54 2.51
CA THR A 359 17.40 -26.53 2.79
C THR A 359 18.32 -26.79 1.60
N ASN A 360 19.58 -27.14 1.86
CA ASN A 360 20.53 -27.58 0.84
C ASN A 360 20.04 -28.82 0.07
N GLY A 361 19.28 -29.70 0.72
CA GLY A 361 18.71 -30.87 0.05
C GLY A 361 17.69 -30.53 -1.05
N GLN A 362 16.99 -29.39 -0.95
CA GLN A 362 16.02 -28.96 -1.97
C GLN A 362 16.65 -28.10 -3.07
N PHE A 363 17.65 -27.27 -2.73
CA PHE A 363 18.16 -26.22 -3.62
C PHE A 363 19.64 -26.36 -3.98
N GLY A 364 20.34 -27.35 -3.42
CA GLY A 364 21.80 -27.39 -3.40
C GLY A 364 22.41 -26.37 -2.43
N ASP A 365 23.73 -26.39 -2.27
CA ASP A 365 24.47 -25.36 -1.52
C ASP A 365 25.20 -24.40 -2.47
N PRO A 366 24.60 -23.24 -2.81
CA PRO A 366 25.21 -22.27 -3.73
C PRO A 366 26.41 -21.50 -3.15
N CYS A 367 26.63 -21.53 -1.83
CA CYS A 367 27.72 -20.79 -1.19
C CYS A 367 28.11 -21.41 0.15
N VAL A 368 28.96 -22.43 0.08
CA VAL A 368 29.44 -23.17 1.26
C VAL A 368 30.06 -22.22 2.29
N GLY A 369 29.69 -22.42 3.56
CA GLY A 369 30.15 -21.57 4.67
C GLY A 369 29.47 -20.21 4.77
N THR A 370 28.47 -19.92 3.94
CA THR A 370 27.53 -18.81 4.13
C THR A 370 26.17 -19.34 4.56
N LYS A 371 25.61 -18.78 5.64
CA LYS A 371 24.25 -19.07 6.10
C LYS A 371 23.26 -18.56 5.06
N LYS A 372 22.35 -19.38 4.56
CA LYS A 372 21.43 -19.01 3.47
C LYS A 372 20.03 -18.69 3.98
N TYR A 373 19.20 -18.18 3.09
CA TYR A 373 17.76 -18.06 3.26
C TYR A 373 17.06 -18.21 1.91
N LEU A 374 15.83 -18.71 1.93
CA LEU A 374 14.93 -18.70 0.78
C LEU A 374 14.12 -17.40 0.81
N GLU A 375 14.35 -16.55 -0.18
CA GLU A 375 13.52 -15.38 -0.46
C GLU A 375 12.53 -15.72 -1.57
N VAL A 376 11.22 -15.54 -1.35
CA VAL A 376 10.17 -15.77 -2.35
C VAL A 376 9.30 -14.53 -2.46
N LYS A 377 9.06 -14.08 -3.68
CA LYS A 377 8.04 -13.08 -4.03
C LYS A 377 6.92 -13.78 -4.77
N TYR A 378 5.68 -13.59 -4.31
CA TYR A 378 4.51 -14.16 -4.97
C TYR A 378 3.33 -13.19 -4.94
N GLU A 379 2.44 -13.29 -5.91
CA GLU A 379 1.17 -12.58 -5.93
C GLU A 379 0.02 -13.56 -5.69
N CYS A 380 -1.04 -13.06 -5.06
CA CYS A 380 -2.30 -13.78 -5.00
C CYS A 380 -3.18 -13.34 -6.16
N VAL A 381 -3.20 -14.15 -7.22
CA VAL A 381 -3.95 -13.88 -8.43
C VAL A 381 -5.31 -14.56 -8.39
N GLU A 382 -6.30 -14.01 -9.09
CA GLU A 382 -7.57 -14.71 -9.29
C GLU A 382 -7.31 -16.06 -9.96
N LYS A 383 -8.13 -17.06 -9.60
CA LYS A 383 -8.09 -18.38 -10.24
C LYS A 383 -8.41 -18.22 -11.73
N THR A 384 -7.39 -18.27 -12.58
CA THR A 384 -7.58 -18.44 -14.03
C THR A 384 -8.11 -19.83 -14.29
N VAL A 385 -9.10 -19.93 -15.17
CA VAL A 385 -9.75 -21.19 -15.54
C VAL A 385 -9.38 -21.46 -16.98
N LEU A 386 -8.47 -22.39 -17.19
CA LEU A 386 -8.17 -22.88 -18.53
C LEU A 386 -9.32 -23.78 -19.00
N VAL A 387 -9.99 -23.38 -20.07
CA VAL A 387 -11.07 -24.13 -20.70
C VAL A 387 -10.61 -24.58 -22.08
N HIS A 388 -10.74 -25.87 -22.38
CA HIS A 388 -10.57 -26.41 -23.73
C HIS A 388 -11.92 -26.90 -24.25
N ILE A 389 -12.33 -26.40 -25.42
CA ILE A 389 -13.55 -26.81 -26.12
C ILE A 389 -13.13 -27.41 -27.46
N CYS A 390 -13.24 -28.72 -27.63
CA CYS A 390 -12.86 -29.36 -28.88
C CYS A 390 -13.73 -28.87 -30.06
N GLU A 391 -13.15 -28.84 -31.26
CA GLU A 391 -13.85 -28.44 -32.49
C GLU A 391 -15.20 -29.18 -32.68
N GLY A 392 -16.24 -28.42 -32.99
CA GLY A 392 -17.63 -28.89 -33.09
C GLY A 392 -18.38 -28.95 -31.76
N ARG A 393 -17.72 -28.72 -30.62
CA ARG A 393 -18.37 -28.70 -29.30
C ARG A 393 -18.64 -27.28 -28.82
N SER A 394 -19.45 -27.22 -27.78
CA SER A 394 -19.82 -26.00 -27.09
C SER A 394 -19.70 -26.17 -25.59
N GLN A 395 -19.50 -25.06 -24.88
CA GLN A 395 -19.34 -25.07 -23.43
C GLN A 395 -19.98 -23.83 -22.83
N HIS A 396 -20.70 -24.04 -21.73
CA HIS A 396 -21.14 -22.97 -20.85
C HIS A 396 -20.02 -22.61 -19.87
N ILE A 397 -19.65 -21.33 -19.83
CA ILE A 397 -18.65 -20.77 -18.91
C ILE A 397 -19.39 -19.86 -17.94
N SER A 398 -19.11 -20.01 -16.65
CA SER A 398 -19.75 -19.20 -15.60
C SER A 398 -18.79 -18.90 -14.46
N CYS A 399 -19.04 -17.75 -13.82
CA CYS A 399 -18.40 -17.35 -12.58
C CYS A 399 -19.44 -17.31 -11.45
N PRO A 400 -19.06 -17.70 -10.21
CA PRO A 400 -19.95 -17.58 -9.06
C PRO A 400 -20.29 -16.11 -8.79
N ALA A 401 -21.55 -15.82 -8.45
CA ALA A 401 -21.97 -14.46 -8.09
C ALA A 401 -21.13 -13.93 -6.91
N PRO A 402 -20.70 -12.64 -6.90
CA PRO A 402 -20.97 -11.57 -7.88
C PRO A 402 -19.86 -11.43 -8.95
N LYS A 403 -19.01 -12.44 -9.16
CA LYS A 403 -17.88 -12.35 -10.09
C LYS A 403 -18.34 -12.35 -11.55
N LYS A 404 -17.57 -11.66 -12.39
CA LYS A 404 -17.77 -11.56 -13.85
C LYS A 404 -16.57 -12.19 -14.58
N ILE A 405 -16.82 -12.72 -15.78
CA ILE A 405 -15.81 -13.33 -16.64
C ILE A 405 -14.87 -12.25 -17.18
N ASP A 406 -13.57 -12.49 -17.08
CA ASP A 406 -12.49 -11.66 -17.64
C ASP A 406 -11.60 -12.55 -18.52
N ILE A 407 -11.75 -12.42 -19.84
CA ILE A 407 -11.03 -13.25 -20.82
C ILE A 407 -9.63 -12.68 -21.01
N ARG A 408 -8.61 -13.46 -20.64
CA ARG A 408 -7.21 -13.03 -20.73
C ARG A 408 -6.55 -13.44 -22.03
N SER A 409 -6.88 -14.63 -22.52
CA SER A 409 -6.44 -15.12 -23.81
C SER A 409 -7.47 -16.08 -24.38
N ALA A 410 -7.54 -16.13 -25.70
CA ALA A 410 -8.21 -17.23 -26.37
C ALA A 410 -7.50 -17.58 -27.68
N ASN A 411 -7.43 -18.87 -27.99
CA ASN A 411 -6.89 -19.37 -29.24
C ASN A 411 -7.78 -20.51 -29.76
N TYR A 412 -8.39 -20.33 -30.92
CA TYR A 412 -9.00 -21.43 -31.66
C TYR A 412 -7.97 -22.01 -32.62
N GLY A 413 -7.52 -23.23 -32.38
CA GLY A 413 -6.46 -23.85 -33.16
C GLY A 413 -5.92 -25.13 -32.51
N ARG A 414 -4.61 -25.33 -32.54
CA ARG A 414 -3.94 -26.42 -31.82
C ARG A 414 -2.51 -26.01 -31.48
N LEU A 415 -2.19 -26.06 -30.19
CA LEU A 415 -0.86 -25.75 -29.64
C LEU A 415 -0.13 -26.99 -29.10
N THR A 416 -0.86 -28.11 -28.95
CA THR A 416 -0.34 -29.36 -28.37
C THR A 416 -0.80 -30.58 -29.15
N GLY A 417 0.01 -31.64 -29.11
CA GLY A 417 -0.34 -32.95 -29.66
C GLY A 417 -1.42 -33.68 -28.82
N PRO A 418 -1.78 -34.92 -29.19
CA PRO A 418 -2.62 -35.78 -28.36
C PRO A 418 -2.02 -35.93 -26.94
N PRO A 419 -2.83 -36.08 -25.87
CA PRO A 419 -4.22 -36.57 -25.86
C PRO A 419 -5.32 -35.49 -25.90
N LEU A 420 -4.97 -34.20 -25.90
CA LEU A 420 -5.96 -33.12 -25.82
C LEU A 420 -6.78 -33.01 -27.13
N CYS A 421 -8.10 -33.19 -27.02
CA CYS A 421 -9.04 -33.25 -28.14
C CYS A 421 -8.56 -34.19 -29.26
N PRO A 422 -8.68 -35.52 -29.08
CA PRO A 422 -8.16 -36.51 -30.03
C PRO A 422 -8.68 -36.30 -31.46
N GLY A 423 -7.81 -36.53 -32.44
CA GLY A 423 -8.10 -36.41 -33.87
C GLY A 423 -6.84 -36.18 -34.70
N PRO A 424 -6.97 -35.95 -36.02
CA PRO A 424 -5.84 -35.70 -36.90
C PRO A 424 -5.02 -34.49 -36.46
N VAL A 425 -3.69 -34.62 -36.44
CA VAL A 425 -2.75 -33.52 -36.10
C VAL A 425 -1.69 -33.42 -37.18
N LYS A 426 -1.83 -32.45 -38.09
CA LYS A 426 -0.79 -32.12 -39.07
C LYS A 426 0.18 -31.05 -38.54
N THR A 427 -0.27 -30.21 -37.62
CA THR A 427 0.53 -29.17 -36.98
C THR A 427 0.07 -28.91 -35.54
N THR A 428 1.00 -28.51 -34.68
CA THR A 428 0.74 -28.02 -33.32
C THR A 428 1.08 -26.54 -33.17
N ASN A 429 1.25 -25.83 -34.28
CA ASN A 429 1.44 -24.38 -34.29
C ASN A 429 0.32 -23.74 -35.11
N CYS A 430 -0.89 -23.79 -34.55
CA CYS A 430 -2.10 -23.35 -35.24
C CYS A 430 -2.96 -22.47 -34.33
N GLY A 431 -3.38 -21.33 -34.85
CA GLY A 431 -4.26 -20.40 -34.15
C GLY A 431 -4.95 -19.40 -35.08
N ALA A 432 -6.25 -19.19 -34.89
CA ALA A 432 -7.01 -18.20 -35.62
C ALA A 432 -6.76 -16.79 -35.06
N ALA A 433 -6.34 -15.88 -35.93
CA ALA A 433 -6.23 -14.45 -35.61
C ALA A 433 -7.58 -13.89 -35.14
N GLY A 434 -7.58 -13.06 -34.09
CA GLY A 434 -8.82 -12.48 -33.55
C GLY A 434 -9.65 -13.41 -32.64
N SER A 435 -9.18 -14.62 -32.35
CA SER A 435 -9.86 -15.56 -31.42
C SER A 435 -10.25 -14.89 -30.09
N ILE A 436 -9.34 -14.10 -29.52
CA ILE A 436 -9.57 -13.38 -28.25
C ILE A 436 -10.69 -12.34 -28.35
N ASP A 437 -10.80 -11.61 -29.45
CA ASP A 437 -11.80 -10.55 -29.62
C ASP A 437 -13.20 -11.16 -29.78
N ILE A 438 -13.30 -12.26 -30.53
CA ILE A 438 -14.54 -13.03 -30.67
C ILE A 438 -15.00 -13.55 -29.31
N VAL A 439 -14.11 -14.16 -28.51
CA VAL A 439 -14.46 -14.67 -27.19
C VAL A 439 -14.81 -13.54 -26.22
N LYS A 440 -14.05 -12.44 -26.21
CA LYS A 440 -14.33 -11.25 -25.39
C LYS A 440 -15.70 -10.66 -25.71
N SER A 441 -16.04 -10.51 -26.99
CA SER A 441 -17.35 -9.97 -27.41
C SER A 441 -18.53 -10.77 -26.83
N LYS A 442 -18.35 -12.09 -26.65
CA LYS A 442 -19.38 -12.98 -26.13
C LYS A 442 -19.41 -13.05 -24.61
N CYS A 443 -18.26 -13.01 -23.94
CA CYS A 443 -18.13 -13.40 -22.54
C CYS A 443 -17.66 -12.29 -21.59
N GLN A 444 -16.93 -11.29 -22.08
CA GLN A 444 -16.29 -10.28 -21.21
C GLN A 444 -17.33 -9.54 -20.36
N GLY A 445 -17.09 -9.47 -19.05
CA GLY A 445 -17.93 -8.73 -18.10
C GLY A 445 -19.28 -9.40 -17.79
N LYS A 446 -19.60 -10.55 -18.39
CA LYS A 446 -20.82 -11.31 -18.08
C LYS A 446 -20.60 -12.28 -16.92
N GLN A 447 -21.66 -12.65 -16.21
CA GLN A 447 -21.59 -13.68 -15.17
C GLN A 447 -21.47 -15.09 -15.77
N SER A 448 -22.12 -15.31 -16.91
CA SER A 448 -22.01 -16.53 -17.70
C SER A 448 -22.08 -16.22 -19.20
N CYS A 449 -21.58 -17.14 -20.02
CA CYS A 449 -21.66 -17.09 -21.46
C CYS A 449 -21.57 -18.50 -22.07
N PHE A 450 -21.87 -18.60 -23.35
CA PHE A 450 -21.76 -19.83 -24.12
C PHE A 450 -20.77 -19.64 -25.27
N LEU A 451 -19.81 -20.57 -25.39
CA LEU A 451 -18.84 -20.59 -26.48
C LEU A 451 -19.02 -21.84 -27.32
N GLN A 452 -18.89 -21.70 -28.63
CA GLN A 452 -18.92 -22.82 -29.58
C GLN A 452 -17.63 -22.80 -30.38
N ALA A 453 -16.87 -23.89 -30.35
CA ALA A 453 -15.59 -23.99 -31.03
C ALA A 453 -15.80 -24.52 -32.45
N THR A 454 -16.07 -23.64 -33.43
CA THR A 454 -16.33 -24.06 -34.82
C THR A 454 -15.61 -23.16 -35.83
N ASN A 455 -15.32 -23.72 -37.00
CA ASN A 455 -14.68 -22.97 -38.10
C ASN A 455 -15.59 -21.85 -38.63
N GLY A 456 -16.91 -22.00 -38.50
CA GLY A 456 -17.85 -20.93 -38.85
C GLY A 456 -17.74 -19.69 -37.95
N GLN A 457 -17.27 -19.83 -36.71
CA GLN A 457 -17.08 -18.68 -35.81
C GLN A 457 -15.68 -18.08 -35.89
N PHE A 458 -14.65 -18.90 -36.08
CA PHE A 458 -13.25 -18.49 -35.94
C PHE A 458 -12.43 -18.61 -37.23
N GLY A 459 -13.01 -19.13 -38.32
CA GLY A 459 -12.27 -19.59 -39.50
C GLY A 459 -11.56 -20.94 -39.26
N ASP A 460 -10.97 -21.51 -40.32
CA ASP A 460 -10.12 -22.71 -40.21
C ASP A 460 -8.63 -22.33 -40.36
N PRO A 461 -7.90 -22.12 -39.25
CA PRO A 461 -6.49 -21.73 -39.29
C PRO A 461 -5.53 -22.86 -39.67
N CYS A 462 -5.98 -24.12 -39.70
CA CYS A 462 -5.13 -25.27 -40.06
C CYS A 462 -5.95 -26.46 -40.54
N VAL A 463 -6.21 -26.47 -41.85
CA VAL A 463 -6.99 -27.52 -42.53
C VAL A 463 -6.39 -28.90 -42.29
N GLY A 464 -7.24 -29.86 -41.94
CA GLY A 464 -6.85 -31.25 -41.67
C GLY A 464 -6.22 -31.47 -40.29
N THR A 465 -6.17 -30.45 -39.43
CA THR A 465 -5.87 -30.61 -38.00
C THR A 465 -7.14 -30.39 -37.18
N ARG A 466 -7.41 -31.31 -36.25
CA ARG A 466 -8.50 -31.22 -35.28
C ARG A 466 -8.21 -30.06 -34.33
N LYS A 467 -9.06 -29.04 -34.26
CA LYS A 467 -8.81 -27.86 -33.43
C LYS A 467 -9.49 -27.95 -32.06
N TYR A 468 -9.14 -27.03 -31.19
CA TYR A 468 -9.86 -26.73 -29.96
C TYR A 468 -9.79 -25.23 -29.67
N LEU A 469 -10.83 -24.70 -29.03
CA LEU A 469 -10.80 -23.37 -28.44
C LEU A 469 -10.20 -23.48 -27.04
N GLU A 470 -9.03 -22.88 -26.86
CA GLU A 470 -8.40 -22.65 -25.56
C GLU A 470 -8.78 -21.26 -25.05
N VAL A 471 -9.27 -21.15 -23.82
CA VAL A 471 -9.65 -19.88 -23.19
C VAL A 471 -9.10 -19.82 -21.77
N ILE A 472 -8.53 -18.67 -21.38
CA ILE A 472 -8.03 -18.38 -20.02
C ILE A 472 -8.78 -17.22 -19.40
#